data_AF-A0A3N2FYF1-F1
#
_entry.id   AF-A0A3N2FYF1-F1
#
_cell.length_a   1.000
_cell.length_b   1.000
_cell.length_c   1.000
_cell.angle_alpha   90.00
_cell.angle_beta   90.00
_cell.angle_gamma   90.00
#
_symmetry.space_group_name_H-M   'P 1'
#
loop_
_entity.id
_entity.type
_entity.pdbx_description
1 polymer ?
#
loop_
_entity_poly.entity_id
_entity_poly.type
_entity_poly.pdbx_seq_one_letter_code
_entity_poly.pdbx_strand_id
1 'polypeptide(L)'
;MIRLALVTAPLDPDAQEARRLLLEELADPRYRAAEPNWFDRLVQAVRDWFTSLTLPGDGVGVPLAALIGVLLLVVLVVVALVIAGRPRLRQRSRVTGAVLADDDGRSAAELRALAEAAAARGDWDEALVERFRALVRALDERTILTVSPGTTAHGFSRRAAAVFPASADALRRSAEAFDRVRYLGQPCGREDSERVAELDRALAAAPVPLEALR
;
A
#
# COMPACT_ATOMS: atom_id res chain seq x y z
N MET A 1 50.05 -7.74 -8.19
CA MET A 1 49.85 -8.26 -6.82
C MET A 1 49.62 -7.09 -5.87
N ILE A 2 48.37 -6.69 -5.63
CA ILE A 2 48.02 -5.66 -4.64
C ILE A 2 47.23 -6.34 -3.54
N ARG A 3 47.78 -6.33 -2.32
CA ARG A 3 47.25 -6.97 -1.12
C ARG A 3 46.10 -6.11 -0.59
N LEU A 4 44.88 -6.65 -0.52
CA LEU A 4 43.78 -6.06 0.25
C LEU A 4 44.12 -6.15 1.74
N ALA A 5 44.29 -5.01 2.40
CA ALA A 5 44.25 -4.93 3.86
C ALA A 5 42.82 -4.55 4.27
N LEU A 6 42.02 -5.55 4.65
CA LEU A 6 40.81 -5.33 5.42
C LEU A 6 41.23 -4.83 6.81
N VAL A 7 41.24 -3.52 7.00
CA VAL A 7 41.31 -2.93 8.34
C VAL A 7 39.94 -3.10 8.97
N THR A 8 39.82 -4.09 9.85
CA THR A 8 38.69 -4.23 10.76
C THR A 8 38.73 -3.06 11.73
N ALA A 9 37.85 -2.08 11.54
CA ALA A 9 37.66 -1.01 12.51
C ALA A 9 37.23 -1.59 13.86
N PRO A 10 37.82 -1.17 15.00
CA PRO A 10 37.39 -1.63 16.32
C PRO A 10 35.93 -1.24 16.57
N LEU A 11 35.09 -2.20 17.01
CA LEU A 11 33.65 -2.01 17.27
C LEU A 11 33.35 -1.30 18.60
N ASP A 12 34.29 -0.54 19.16
CA ASP A 12 34.07 0.23 20.39
C ASP A 12 34.89 1.54 20.35
N PRO A 13 34.40 2.58 19.64
CA PRO A 13 35.08 3.87 19.57
C PRO A 13 35.00 4.60 20.92
N ASP A 14 36.12 5.17 21.38
CA ASP A 14 36.16 6.04 22.56
C ASP A 14 35.18 7.22 22.40
N ALA A 15 34.66 7.77 23.49
CA ALA A 15 33.57 8.74 23.49
C ALA A 15 33.88 10.01 22.66
N GLN A 16 35.14 10.41 22.59
CA GLN A 16 35.58 11.53 21.74
C GLN A 16 35.62 11.17 20.26
N GLU A 17 36.05 9.94 19.93
CA GLU A 17 36.11 9.43 18.57
C GLU A 17 34.69 9.19 18.02
N ALA A 18 33.80 8.64 18.84
CA ALA A 18 32.39 8.49 18.53
C ALA A 18 31.73 9.85 18.21
N ARG A 19 32.06 10.90 18.99
CA ARG A 19 31.54 12.26 18.75
C ARG A 19 32.07 12.85 17.44
N ARG A 20 33.32 12.60 17.10
CA ARG A 20 33.96 13.09 15.88
C ARG A 20 33.38 12.40 14.65
N LEU A 21 33.25 11.07 14.70
CA LEU A 21 32.57 10.26 13.68
C LEU A 21 31.10 10.67 13.50
N LEU A 22 30.39 10.99 14.59
CA LEU A 22 29.01 11.49 14.52
C LEU A 22 28.91 12.84 13.82
N LEU A 23 29.84 13.75 14.09
CA LEU A 23 29.89 15.07 13.47
C LEU A 23 30.29 14.98 11.99
N GLU A 24 31.15 14.02 11.64
CA GLU A 24 31.59 13.76 10.27
C GLU A 24 30.46 13.12 9.43
N GLU A 25 29.68 12.20 10.02
CA GLU A 25 28.48 11.63 9.40
C GLU A 25 27.34 12.66 9.29
N LEU A 26 27.13 13.54 10.28
CA LEU A 26 26.17 14.64 10.21
C LEU A 26 26.57 15.73 9.20
N ALA A 27 27.85 15.82 8.86
CA ALA A 27 28.37 16.69 7.82
C ALA A 27 28.21 16.08 6.42
N ASP A 28 27.84 14.79 6.30
CA ASP A 28 27.66 14.08 5.04
C ASP A 28 26.58 14.80 4.17
N PRO A 29 26.99 15.40 3.05
CA PRO A 29 26.09 16.11 2.13
C PRO A 29 25.00 15.23 1.53
N ARG A 30 25.10 13.90 1.65
CA ARG A 30 24.06 12.95 1.20
C ARG A 30 22.72 13.13 1.90
N TYR A 31 22.66 13.78 3.08
CA TYR A 31 21.41 14.19 3.73
C TYR A 31 20.99 15.64 3.46
N ARG A 32 21.78 16.42 2.70
CA ARG A 32 21.45 17.80 2.27
C ARG A 32 21.19 17.94 0.77
N ALA A 33 21.25 16.86 0.00
CA ALA A 33 20.91 16.83 -1.41
C ALA A 33 19.60 16.07 -1.65
N ALA A 34 18.48 16.77 -1.52
CA ALA A 34 17.27 16.43 -2.27
C ALA A 34 16.93 17.61 -3.17
N GLU A 35 17.34 17.46 -4.43
CA GLU A 35 16.95 18.08 -5.70
C GLU A 35 15.63 18.91 -5.78
N PRO A 36 15.47 19.75 -6.83
CA PRO A 36 14.56 20.91 -6.88
C PRO A 36 13.06 20.64 -6.58
N ASN A 37 12.72 20.76 -5.30
CA ASN A 37 11.76 21.71 -4.76
C ASN A 37 10.41 21.84 -5.49
N TRP A 38 9.72 20.72 -5.69
CA TRP A 38 8.29 20.72 -6.02
C TRP A 38 7.48 21.52 -4.97
N PHE A 39 7.94 21.53 -3.72
CA PHE A 39 7.36 22.29 -2.63
C PHE A 39 7.53 23.79 -2.82
N ASP A 40 8.71 24.30 -3.17
CA ASP A 40 8.86 25.73 -3.46
C ASP A 40 8.14 26.13 -4.75
N ARG A 41 8.06 25.25 -5.74
CA ARG A 41 7.22 25.51 -6.93
C ARG A 41 5.74 25.61 -6.56
N LEU A 42 5.26 24.79 -5.63
CA LEU A 42 3.90 24.85 -5.09
C LEU A 42 3.69 26.14 -4.26
N VAL A 43 4.63 26.47 -3.37
CA VAL A 43 4.58 27.69 -2.55
C VAL A 43 4.63 28.95 -3.41
N GLN A 44 5.42 28.95 -4.48
CA GLN A 44 5.45 30.04 -5.47
C GLN A 44 4.12 30.14 -6.21
N ALA A 45 3.58 29.03 -6.73
CA ALA A 45 2.29 29.04 -7.43
C ALA A 45 1.13 29.54 -6.53
N VAL A 46 1.12 29.17 -5.25
CA VAL A 46 0.13 29.65 -4.28
C VAL A 46 0.29 31.14 -3.99
N ARG A 47 1.54 31.62 -3.87
CA ARG A 47 1.84 33.03 -3.65
C ARG A 47 1.44 33.89 -4.85
N ASP A 48 1.75 33.45 -6.06
CA ASP A 48 1.43 34.15 -7.31
C ASP A 48 -0.08 34.21 -7.54
N TRP A 49 -0.81 33.16 -7.15
CA TRP A 49 -2.27 33.19 -7.14
C TRP A 49 -2.81 34.24 -6.17
N PHE A 50 -2.31 34.31 -4.94
CA PHE A 50 -2.73 35.31 -3.95
C PHE A 50 -2.47 36.75 -4.41
N THR A 51 -1.31 37.03 -5.03
CA THR A 51 -0.98 38.36 -5.54
C THR A 51 -1.79 38.74 -6.76
N SER A 52 -2.18 37.78 -7.61
CA SER A 52 -3.07 38.01 -8.76
C SER A 52 -4.48 38.45 -8.36
N LEU A 53 -4.92 38.11 -7.13
CA LEU A 53 -6.21 38.47 -6.59
C LEU A 53 -6.23 39.89 -5.99
N THR A 54 -5.07 40.44 -5.67
CA THR A 54 -4.92 41.76 -5.06
C THR A 54 -4.41 42.77 -6.10
N LEU A 55 -5.28 43.19 -7.02
CA LEU A 55 -5.03 44.36 -7.85
C LEU A 55 -5.58 45.62 -7.14
N PRO A 56 -4.81 46.72 -7.02
CA PRO A 56 -5.30 47.98 -6.47
C PRO A 56 -6.26 48.62 -7.49
N GLY A 57 -7.54 48.71 -7.13
CA GLY A 57 -8.55 49.38 -7.92
C GLY A 57 -9.72 49.73 -7.03
N ASP A 58 -9.85 51.01 -6.69
CA ASP A 58 -10.95 51.55 -5.90
C ASP A 58 -12.28 51.30 -6.63
N GLY A 59 -13.12 50.43 -6.07
CA GLY A 59 -14.46 50.21 -6.59
C GLY A 59 -15.11 48.92 -6.11
N VAL A 60 -16.15 49.06 -5.31
CA VAL A 60 -16.98 47.98 -4.76
C VAL A 60 -17.49 47.04 -5.86
N GLY A 61 -16.98 45.83 -5.84
CA GLY A 61 -17.49 44.68 -6.57
C GLY A 61 -16.51 43.54 -6.33
N VAL A 62 -16.93 42.50 -5.61
CA VAL A 62 -16.10 41.28 -5.46
C VAL A 62 -15.74 40.84 -6.88
N PRO A 63 -14.47 40.94 -7.31
CA PRO A 63 -14.15 40.79 -8.72
C PRO A 63 -14.50 39.36 -9.12
N LEU A 64 -15.25 39.20 -10.20
CA LEU A 64 -15.66 37.89 -10.73
C LEU A 64 -14.46 36.94 -10.86
N ALA A 65 -13.27 37.49 -11.10
CA ALA A 65 -11.99 36.80 -11.10
C ALA A 65 -11.62 36.11 -9.77
N ALA A 66 -11.91 36.73 -8.62
CA ALA A 66 -11.70 36.10 -7.31
C ALA A 66 -12.66 34.94 -7.08
N LEU A 67 -13.90 35.06 -7.53
CA LEU A 67 -14.90 34.00 -7.42
C LEU A 67 -14.56 32.80 -8.33
N ILE A 68 -14.09 33.08 -9.55
CA ILE A 68 -13.57 32.08 -10.49
C ILE A 68 -12.30 31.42 -9.94
N GLY A 69 -11.40 32.20 -9.35
CA GLY A 69 -10.17 31.70 -8.73
C GLY A 69 -10.45 30.74 -7.56
N VAL A 70 -11.39 31.10 -6.69
CA VAL A 70 -11.85 30.23 -5.59
C VAL A 70 -12.52 28.97 -6.15
N LEU A 71 -13.37 29.09 -7.17
CA LEU A 71 -14.02 27.93 -7.80
C LEU A 71 -12.99 26.97 -8.40
N LEU A 72 -11.99 27.49 -9.13
CA LEU A 72 -10.91 26.68 -9.69
C LEU A 72 -10.07 26.01 -8.60
N LEU A 73 -9.78 26.71 -7.50
CA LEU A 73 -9.08 26.15 -6.35
C LEU A 73 -9.89 25.00 -5.73
N VAL A 74 -11.20 25.19 -5.54
CA VAL A 74 -12.10 24.15 -5.00
C VAL A 74 -12.12 22.94 -5.95
N VAL A 75 -12.24 23.15 -7.26
CA VAL A 75 -12.19 22.06 -8.25
C VAL A 75 -10.84 21.34 -8.19
N LEU A 76 -9.72 22.06 -8.12
CA LEU A 76 -8.39 21.48 -8.01
C LEU A 76 -8.24 20.66 -6.72
N VAL A 77 -8.73 21.18 -5.58
CA VAL A 77 -8.73 20.47 -4.30
C VAL A 77 -9.61 19.24 -4.37
N VAL A 78 -10.80 19.31 -4.96
CA VAL A 78 -11.68 18.15 -5.16
C VAL A 78 -11.03 17.12 -6.06
N VAL A 79 -10.43 17.52 -7.18
CA VAL A 79 -9.70 16.62 -8.08
C VAL A 79 -8.50 15.99 -7.36
N ALA A 80 -7.73 16.79 -6.62
CA ALA A 80 -6.62 16.31 -5.80
C ALA A 80 -7.10 15.36 -4.70
N LEU A 81 -8.23 15.63 -4.05
CA LEU A 81 -8.86 14.75 -3.07
C LEU A 81 -9.52 13.52 -3.71
N VAL A 82 -9.93 13.54 -4.97
CA VAL A 82 -10.43 12.34 -5.67
C VAL A 82 -9.27 11.46 -6.09
N ILE A 83 -8.17 12.07 -6.56
CA ILE A 83 -6.92 11.37 -6.90
C ILE A 83 -6.21 10.85 -5.63
N ALA A 84 -6.17 11.64 -4.56
CA ALA A 84 -5.49 11.34 -3.30
C ALA A 84 -6.38 10.69 -2.22
N GLY A 85 -7.71 10.81 -2.36
CA GLY A 85 -8.71 10.28 -1.42
C GLY A 85 -9.12 8.84 -1.72
N ARG A 86 -8.40 8.14 -2.59
CA ARG A 86 -8.07 6.75 -2.28
C ARG A 86 -7.26 6.80 -1.00
N PRO A 87 -7.85 6.48 0.17
CA PRO A 87 -7.06 6.51 1.38
C PRO A 87 -6.01 5.45 1.14
N ARG A 88 -4.76 5.88 1.02
CA ARG A 88 -3.63 5.08 1.47
C ARG A 88 -3.92 4.84 2.94
N LEU A 89 -4.80 3.88 3.22
CA LEU A 89 -4.83 3.08 4.42
C LEU A 89 -3.50 2.31 4.40
N ARG A 90 -2.42 3.08 4.60
CA ARG A 90 -1.21 2.62 5.25
C ARG A 90 -1.66 2.24 6.65
N GLN A 91 -2.28 1.07 6.71
CA GLN A 91 -2.57 0.33 7.91
C GLN A 91 -1.27 0.33 8.70
N ARG A 92 -1.25 1.07 9.81
CA ARG A 92 -0.39 0.75 10.94
C ARG A 92 -0.90 -0.58 11.49
N SER A 93 -0.61 -1.67 10.78
CA SER A 93 -0.61 -2.99 11.40
C SER A 93 0.84 -3.30 11.72
N ARG A 94 1.18 -3.16 13.00
CA ARG A 94 2.52 -3.37 13.56
C ARG A 94 2.88 -4.86 13.71
N VAL A 95 2.22 -5.74 12.94
CA VAL A 95 2.56 -7.15 12.82
C VAL A 95 2.92 -7.41 11.36
N THR A 96 4.22 -7.51 11.08
CA THR A 96 4.77 -7.86 9.77
C THR A 96 4.17 -9.19 9.30
N GLY A 97 3.34 -9.16 8.25
CA GLY A 97 2.92 -10.36 7.51
C GLY A 97 1.48 -10.81 7.68
N ALA A 98 0.64 -10.17 8.50
CA ALA A 98 -0.77 -10.57 8.64
C ALA A 98 -1.58 -10.28 7.35
N VAL A 99 -2.37 -11.24 6.87
CA VAL A 99 -3.21 -11.08 5.65
C VAL A 99 -4.40 -10.17 5.91
N LEU A 100 -5.11 -10.47 7.00
CA LEU A 100 -6.18 -9.68 7.55
C LEU A 100 -5.62 -8.88 8.73
N ALA A 101 -6.07 -7.64 8.88
CA ALA A 101 -5.78 -6.89 10.10
C ALA A 101 -6.56 -7.52 11.27
N ASP A 102 -6.04 -7.41 12.49
CA ASP A 102 -6.64 -8.01 13.68
C ASP A 102 -8.07 -7.50 13.95
N ASP A 103 -8.41 -6.31 13.43
CA ASP A 103 -9.71 -5.63 13.54
C ASP A 103 -10.48 -5.55 12.21
N ASP A 104 -10.09 -6.32 11.19
CA ASP A 104 -10.74 -6.26 9.88
C ASP A 104 -12.13 -6.93 9.89
N GLY A 105 -13.15 -6.17 10.27
CA GLY A 105 -14.55 -6.65 10.35
C GLY A 105 -15.27 -6.82 9.01
N ARG A 106 -14.59 -6.58 7.87
CA ARG A 106 -15.20 -6.68 6.54
C ARG A 106 -15.47 -8.15 6.18
N SER A 107 -16.66 -8.39 5.64
CA SER A 107 -17.09 -9.67 5.12
C SER A 107 -16.40 -10.02 3.81
N ALA A 108 -16.42 -11.31 3.45
CA ALA A 108 -15.89 -11.75 2.16
C ALA A 108 -16.59 -11.03 0.99
N ALA A 109 -17.90 -10.81 1.08
CA ALA A 109 -18.68 -10.13 0.05
C ALA A 109 -18.24 -8.67 -0.14
N GLU A 110 -18.02 -7.93 0.95
CA GLU A 110 -17.54 -6.55 0.89
C GLU A 110 -16.13 -6.47 0.29
N LEU A 111 -15.24 -7.38 0.68
CA LEU A 111 -13.88 -7.46 0.14
C LEU A 111 -13.89 -7.79 -1.37
N ARG A 112 -14.80 -8.65 -1.84
CA ARG A 112 -15.00 -8.91 -3.27
C ARG A 112 -15.49 -7.68 -4.02
N ALA A 113 -16.45 -6.95 -3.46
CA ALA A 113 -16.96 -5.72 -4.05
C ALA A 113 -15.87 -4.64 -4.16
N LEU A 114 -15.00 -4.51 -3.14
CA LEU A 114 -13.84 -3.62 -3.19
C LEU A 114 -12.85 -4.03 -4.29
N ALA A 115 -12.56 -5.33 -4.41
CA ALA A 115 -11.70 -5.86 -5.47
C ALA A 115 -12.26 -5.58 -6.87
N GLU A 116 -13.57 -5.71 -7.07
CA GLU A 116 -14.25 -5.42 -8.35
C GLU A 116 -14.22 -3.94 -8.67
N ALA A 117 -14.47 -3.08 -7.69
CA ALA A 117 -14.39 -1.64 -7.86
C ALA A 117 -12.96 -1.19 -8.22
N ALA A 118 -11.93 -1.83 -7.64
CA ALA A 118 -10.53 -1.58 -7.98
C ALA A 118 -10.19 -2.01 -9.41
N ALA A 119 -10.57 -3.23 -9.78
CA ALA A 119 -10.39 -3.75 -11.14
C ALA A 119 -11.07 -2.88 -12.20
N ALA A 120 -12.28 -2.38 -11.92
CA ALA A 120 -13.02 -1.50 -12.84
C ALA A 120 -12.30 -0.15 -13.11
N ARG A 121 -11.42 0.28 -12.21
CA ARG A 121 -10.60 1.49 -12.35
C ARG A 121 -9.20 1.19 -12.87
N GLY A 122 -8.89 -0.06 -13.21
CA GLY A 122 -7.56 -0.50 -13.62
C GLY A 122 -6.53 -0.57 -12.48
N ASP A 123 -6.98 -0.55 -11.24
CA ASP A 123 -6.13 -0.66 -10.04
C ASP A 123 -5.96 -2.14 -9.67
N TRP A 124 -5.10 -2.83 -10.43
CA TRP A 124 -4.93 -4.28 -10.33
C TRP A 124 -4.27 -4.71 -9.02
N ASP A 125 -3.40 -3.87 -8.46
CA ASP A 125 -2.73 -4.13 -7.18
C ASP A 125 -3.75 -4.19 -6.03
N GLU A 126 -4.62 -3.19 -5.94
CA GLU A 126 -5.70 -3.15 -4.96
C GLU A 126 -6.70 -4.30 -5.21
N ALA A 127 -7.04 -4.58 -6.47
CA ALA A 127 -7.93 -5.68 -6.82
C ALA A 127 -7.39 -7.04 -6.37
N LEU A 128 -6.11 -7.31 -6.56
CA LEU A 128 -5.47 -8.56 -6.15
C LEU A 128 -5.45 -8.69 -4.62
N VAL A 129 -5.04 -7.63 -3.91
CA VAL A 129 -4.94 -7.64 -2.44
C VAL A 129 -6.30 -7.85 -1.78
N GLU A 130 -7.32 -7.11 -2.21
CA GLU A 130 -8.67 -7.24 -1.63
C GLU A 130 -9.32 -8.57 -2.02
N ARG A 131 -9.07 -9.10 -3.22
CA ARG A 131 -9.57 -10.43 -3.62
C ARG A 131 -8.94 -11.56 -2.81
N PHE A 132 -7.63 -11.48 -2.53
CA PHE A 132 -6.97 -12.48 -1.68
C PHE A 132 -7.50 -12.43 -0.25
N ARG A 133 -7.71 -11.22 0.31
CA ARG A 133 -8.36 -11.05 1.62
C ARG A 133 -9.77 -11.63 1.63
N ALA A 134 -10.54 -11.42 0.56
CA ALA A 134 -11.87 -11.99 0.41
C ALA A 134 -11.85 -13.53 0.43
N LEU A 135 -10.90 -14.15 -0.28
CA LEU A 135 -10.70 -15.60 -0.27
C LEU A 135 -10.42 -16.10 1.14
N VAL A 136 -9.49 -15.46 1.86
CA VAL A 136 -9.16 -15.83 3.24
C VAL A 136 -10.38 -15.71 4.14
N ARG A 137 -11.10 -14.58 4.09
CA ARG A 137 -12.31 -14.34 4.87
C ARG A 137 -13.43 -15.33 4.52
N ALA A 138 -13.60 -15.69 3.25
CA ALA A 138 -14.64 -16.62 2.83
C ALA A 138 -14.45 -18.03 3.41
N LEU A 139 -13.20 -18.50 3.51
CA LEU A 139 -12.90 -19.80 4.13
C LEU A 139 -13.03 -19.77 5.66
N ASP A 140 -12.79 -18.61 6.27
CA ASP A 140 -13.00 -18.36 7.70
C ASP A 140 -14.49 -18.31 8.04
N GLU A 141 -15.29 -17.53 7.29
CA GLU A 141 -16.75 -17.44 7.44
C GLU A 141 -17.44 -18.80 7.26
N ARG A 142 -16.93 -19.65 6.35
CA ARG A 142 -17.41 -21.01 6.13
C ARG A 142 -16.88 -22.01 7.17
N THR A 143 -16.11 -21.57 8.16
CA THR A 143 -15.49 -22.39 9.21
C THR A 143 -14.59 -23.51 8.66
N ILE A 144 -14.08 -23.35 7.44
CA ILE A 144 -13.16 -24.31 6.82
C ILE A 144 -11.75 -24.11 7.37
N LEU A 145 -11.34 -22.85 7.54
CA LEU A 145 -10.07 -22.48 8.13
C LEU A 145 -10.23 -21.25 9.00
N THR A 146 -9.95 -21.38 10.29
CA THR A 146 -9.96 -20.25 11.20
C THR A 146 -8.74 -19.35 11.00
N VAL A 147 -8.96 -18.04 10.98
CA VAL A 147 -7.91 -17.03 10.93
C VAL A 147 -7.69 -16.45 12.33
N SER A 148 -6.47 -16.51 12.82
CA SER A 148 -6.06 -15.85 14.07
C SER A 148 -5.21 -14.60 13.78
N PRO A 149 -5.09 -13.68 14.75
CA PRO A 149 -4.11 -12.60 14.69
C PRO A 149 -2.72 -13.09 14.26
N GLY A 150 -2.08 -12.35 13.36
CA GLY A 150 -0.78 -12.72 12.79
C GLY A 150 -0.78 -13.82 11.72
N THR A 151 -1.95 -14.32 11.27
CA THR A 151 -2.01 -15.30 10.17
C THR A 151 -1.43 -14.71 8.87
N THR A 152 -0.39 -15.35 8.33
CA THR A 152 0.29 -14.90 7.10
C THR A 152 -0.28 -15.52 5.83
N ALA A 153 -0.03 -14.90 4.67
CA ALA A 153 -0.56 -15.33 3.36
C ALA A 153 -0.11 -16.74 3.03
N HIS A 154 1.20 -17.00 3.20
CA HIS A 154 1.79 -18.32 3.02
C HIS A 154 1.31 -19.33 4.07
N GLY A 155 1.20 -18.91 5.34
CA GLY A 155 0.72 -19.78 6.42
C GLY A 155 -0.70 -20.25 6.17
N PHE A 156 -1.58 -19.32 5.79
CA PHE A 156 -2.96 -19.61 5.43
C PHE A 156 -3.05 -20.49 4.17
N SER A 157 -2.35 -20.12 3.10
CA SER A 157 -2.39 -20.85 1.83
C SER A 157 -1.85 -22.28 1.94
N ARG A 158 -0.86 -22.51 2.81
CA ARG A 158 -0.38 -23.88 3.12
C ARG A 158 -1.44 -24.72 3.82
N ARG A 159 -2.18 -24.14 4.78
CA ARG A 159 -3.31 -24.85 5.43
C ARG A 159 -4.45 -25.09 4.42
N ALA A 160 -4.77 -24.11 3.58
CA ALA A 160 -5.76 -24.25 2.53
C ALA A 160 -5.37 -25.31 1.49
N ALA A 161 -4.09 -25.43 1.15
CA ALA A 161 -3.59 -26.45 0.24
C ALA A 161 -3.77 -27.87 0.77
N ALA A 162 -3.72 -28.05 2.10
CA ALA A 162 -4.00 -29.34 2.72
C ALA A 162 -5.48 -29.74 2.61
N VAL A 163 -6.39 -28.76 2.66
CA VAL A 163 -7.84 -28.97 2.50
C VAL A 163 -8.24 -29.07 1.03
N PHE A 164 -7.58 -28.32 0.15
CA PHE A 164 -7.86 -28.27 -1.29
C PHE A 164 -6.60 -28.62 -2.10
N PRO A 165 -6.18 -29.90 -2.16
CA PRO A 165 -4.94 -30.30 -2.84
C PRO A 165 -4.90 -29.93 -4.32
N ALA A 166 -6.04 -30.00 -5.01
CA ALA A 166 -6.16 -29.61 -6.42
C ALA A 166 -5.87 -28.12 -6.66
N SER A 167 -6.02 -27.28 -5.64
CA SER A 167 -5.77 -25.84 -5.70
C SER A 167 -4.47 -25.42 -5.01
N ALA A 168 -3.66 -26.36 -4.50
CA ALA A 168 -2.45 -26.09 -3.72
C ALA A 168 -1.49 -25.14 -4.44
N ASP A 169 -1.29 -25.39 -5.72
CA ASP A 169 -0.36 -24.64 -6.55
C ASP A 169 -0.86 -23.22 -6.86
N ALA A 170 -2.17 -23.07 -7.07
CA ALA A 170 -2.82 -21.77 -7.24
C ALA A 170 -2.83 -20.95 -5.95
N LEU A 171 -3.09 -21.60 -4.80
CA LEU A 171 -3.01 -20.99 -3.47
C LEU A 171 -1.61 -20.46 -3.17
N ARG A 172 -0.58 -21.26 -3.44
CA ARG A 172 0.82 -20.86 -3.27
C ARG A 172 1.15 -19.64 -4.14
N ARG A 173 0.86 -19.69 -5.45
CA ARG A 173 1.10 -18.56 -6.36
C ARG A 173 0.33 -17.29 -5.95
N SER A 174 -0.89 -17.44 -5.43
CA SER A 174 -1.70 -16.31 -4.97
C SER A 174 -1.11 -15.66 -3.71
N ALA A 175 -0.58 -16.45 -2.77
CA ALA A 175 0.15 -15.91 -1.62
C ALA A 175 1.43 -15.17 -2.04
N GLU A 176 2.20 -15.75 -2.97
CA GLU A 176 3.41 -15.11 -3.51
C GLU A 176 3.07 -13.78 -4.20
N ALA A 177 1.99 -13.73 -4.99
CA ALA A 177 1.53 -12.51 -5.65
C ALA A 177 1.03 -11.48 -4.63
N PHE A 178 0.29 -11.90 -3.60
CA PHE A 178 -0.15 -11.02 -2.52
C PHE A 178 1.04 -10.38 -1.81
N ASP A 179 2.04 -11.15 -1.39
CA ASP A 179 3.19 -10.61 -0.68
C ASP A 179 4.04 -9.69 -1.59
N ARG A 180 4.18 -10.07 -2.86
CA ARG A 180 4.86 -9.26 -3.87
C ARG A 180 4.22 -7.87 -4.03
N VAL A 181 2.90 -7.81 -4.14
CA VAL A 181 2.18 -6.54 -4.29
C VAL A 181 2.16 -5.78 -2.95
N ARG A 182 1.74 -6.45 -1.87
CA ARG A 182 1.44 -5.79 -0.59
C ARG A 182 2.67 -5.36 0.19
N TYR A 183 3.74 -6.14 0.14
CA TYR A 183 4.93 -5.94 0.97
C TYR A 183 6.16 -5.55 0.15
N LEU A 184 6.33 -6.09 -1.06
CA LEU A 184 7.47 -5.76 -1.91
C LEU A 184 7.20 -4.56 -2.85
N GLY A 185 5.95 -4.08 -2.93
CA GLY A 185 5.57 -2.93 -3.75
C GLY A 185 5.79 -3.15 -5.24
N GLN A 186 5.83 -4.41 -5.68
CA GLN A 186 5.98 -4.75 -7.09
C GLN A 186 4.59 -4.86 -7.72
N PRO A 187 4.30 -4.07 -8.77
CA PRO A 187 2.98 -4.04 -9.36
C PRO A 187 2.63 -5.36 -10.04
N CYS A 188 1.35 -5.68 -10.06
CA CYS A 188 0.80 -6.82 -10.78
C CYS A 188 -0.05 -6.37 -11.97
N GLY A 189 -0.18 -7.28 -12.93
CA GLY A 189 -1.04 -7.07 -14.09
C GLY A 189 -2.45 -7.60 -13.87
N ARG A 190 -3.34 -7.27 -14.81
CA ARG A 190 -4.70 -7.81 -14.88
C ARG A 190 -4.74 -9.34 -14.74
N GLU A 191 -3.85 -10.03 -15.42
CA GLU A 191 -3.80 -11.51 -15.42
C GLU A 191 -3.56 -12.09 -14.02
N ASP A 192 -2.67 -11.49 -13.22
CA ASP A 192 -2.43 -11.92 -11.84
C ASP A 192 -3.68 -11.71 -10.97
N SER A 193 -4.34 -10.55 -11.08
CA SER A 193 -5.58 -10.28 -10.37
C SER A 193 -6.72 -11.23 -10.78
N GLU A 194 -6.82 -11.57 -12.07
CA GLU A 194 -7.85 -12.49 -12.58
C GLU A 194 -7.62 -13.92 -12.09
N ARG A 195 -6.36 -14.39 -12.02
CA ARG A 195 -6.03 -15.71 -11.46
C ARG A 195 -6.47 -15.85 -10.00
N VAL A 196 -6.25 -14.81 -9.18
CA VAL A 196 -6.69 -14.83 -7.77
C VAL A 196 -8.22 -14.81 -7.68
N ALA A 197 -8.90 -14.07 -8.57
CA ALA A 197 -10.36 -14.04 -8.62
C ALA A 197 -10.97 -15.36 -9.09
N GLU A 198 -10.31 -16.07 -10.01
CA GLU A 198 -10.71 -17.42 -10.42
C GLU A 198 -10.54 -18.43 -9.29
N LEU A 199 -9.42 -18.38 -8.57
CA LEU A 199 -9.20 -19.22 -7.41
C LEU A 199 -10.24 -18.99 -6.31
N ASP A 200 -10.55 -17.73 -5.98
CA ASP A 200 -11.59 -17.36 -5.01
C ASP A 200 -12.95 -17.98 -5.40
N ARG A 201 -13.36 -17.84 -6.67
CA ARG A 201 -14.61 -18.45 -7.18
C ARG A 201 -14.58 -19.97 -7.13
N ALA A 202 -13.46 -20.59 -7.50
CA ALA A 202 -13.31 -22.03 -7.48
C ALA A 202 -13.43 -22.59 -6.05
N LEU A 203 -12.76 -21.97 -5.07
CA LEU A 203 -12.83 -22.38 -3.67
C LEU A 203 -14.19 -22.08 -3.04
N ALA A 204 -14.86 -21.00 -3.45
CA ALA A 204 -16.22 -20.69 -3.02
C ALA A 204 -17.23 -21.78 -3.46
N ALA A 205 -17.08 -22.30 -4.68
CA ALA A 205 -17.91 -23.37 -5.22
C ALA A 205 -17.50 -24.78 -4.75
N ALA A 206 -16.27 -24.96 -4.26
CA ALA A 206 -15.77 -26.26 -3.85
C ALA A 206 -16.51 -26.79 -2.62
N PRO A 207 -16.99 -28.05 -2.65
CA PRO A 207 -17.52 -28.71 -1.45
C PRO A 207 -16.40 -28.89 -0.43
N VAL A 208 -16.74 -28.79 0.86
CA VAL A 208 -15.77 -29.03 1.94
C VAL A 208 -15.53 -30.54 2.01
N PRO A 209 -14.29 -31.04 1.86
CA PRO A 209 -14.02 -32.46 1.99
C PRO A 209 -14.30 -32.90 3.42
N LEU A 210 -15.27 -33.80 3.60
CA LEU A 210 -15.71 -34.31 4.90
C LEU A 210 -14.61 -35.08 5.67
N GLU A 211 -13.52 -35.45 4.99
CA GLU A 211 -12.37 -36.15 5.58
C GLU A 211 -11.45 -35.22 6.39
N ALA A 212 -11.52 -33.90 6.20
CA ALA A 212 -10.72 -32.93 6.95
C ALA A 212 -11.30 -32.58 8.35
N LEU A 213 -12.46 -33.16 8.71
CA LEU A 213 -13.15 -32.97 9.99
C LEU A 213 -13.00 -34.16 10.96
N ARG A 214 -12.13 -35.13 10.65
CA ARG A 214 -11.76 -36.25 11.54
C ARG A 214 -10.34 -36.09 12.05
#